data_AF-T0RJM4-F1
#
_entry.id   AF-T0RJM4-F1
#
_cell.length_a   1.000
_cell.length_b   1.000
_cell.length_c   1.000
_cell.angle_alpha   90.00
_cell.angle_beta   90.00
_cell.angle_gamma   90.00
#
_symmetry.space_group_name_H-M   'P 1'
#
loop_
_entity.id
_entity.type
_entity.pdbx_description
1 polymer ?
#
loop_
_entity_poly.entity_id
_entity_poly.type
_entity_poly.pdbx_seq_one_letter_code
_entity_poly.pdbx_strand_id
1 'polypeptide(L)'
;MQLLTTTALLAMMAMTTTYARTCGSPEWNTDFAGSDISNFGTTGDFGNMLKQCCDACTASNTCVAYTLADNVCYLKSGAGTRKPKTGATSVLMSGTSAPVSTCSAPEINVDYYGNDISNVAVSGNQADQLQACCNACSTTRWCTAFSVANGVCYLKASDAGRKAAPGVVSAKTTYVTSTPTPTPTPAGNRTCGAPIWNTDYYGNDISNFVATGDFGNMLKQCCDGCKAVATCSAYTLANNVCYLKTVALSPRTVNGATSVIVPPVPGTSVRYCSNPEVNYDYYGNDIANFKATGDVNTMIGQCCETCKKNSQCNAYVLFDGVCYLKSATGVRSSKVGAIAASVPTVTW
;
A
#
# COMPACT_ATOMS: atom_id res chain seq x y z
N MET A 1 -17.02 -58.43 -34.69
CA MET A 1 -16.18 -57.78 -33.66
C MET A 1 -15.25 -56.81 -34.36
N GLN A 2 -15.57 -55.52 -34.32
CA GLN A 2 -14.75 -54.47 -34.93
C GLN A 2 -14.68 -53.33 -33.91
N LEU A 3 -13.52 -53.17 -33.26
CA LEU A 3 -13.24 -52.10 -32.31
C LEU A 3 -12.85 -50.84 -33.09
N LEU A 4 -13.66 -49.78 -32.93
CA LEU A 4 -13.31 -48.41 -33.33
C LEU A 4 -12.51 -47.78 -32.19
N THR A 5 -11.30 -47.32 -32.48
CA THR A 5 -10.49 -46.50 -31.58
C THR A 5 -10.68 -45.03 -31.96
N THR A 6 -11.22 -44.23 -31.03
CA THR A 6 -11.33 -42.77 -31.17
C THR A 6 -10.17 -42.10 -30.44
N THR A 7 -9.30 -41.44 -31.19
CA THR A 7 -8.27 -40.54 -30.67
C THR A 7 -8.89 -39.17 -30.36
N ALA A 8 -8.93 -38.79 -29.09
CA ALA A 8 -9.33 -37.45 -28.66
C ALA A 8 -8.14 -36.49 -28.76
N LEU A 9 -8.25 -35.48 -29.62
CA LEU A 9 -7.34 -34.33 -29.64
C LEU A 9 -7.66 -33.42 -28.43
N LEU A 10 -6.73 -33.32 -27.47
CA LEU A 10 -6.80 -32.32 -26.40
C LEU A 10 -6.28 -30.97 -26.94
N ALA A 11 -7.17 -29.99 -27.11
CA ALA A 11 -6.77 -28.61 -27.36
C ALA A 11 -6.21 -28.01 -26.06
N MET A 12 -4.94 -27.60 -26.07
CA MET A 12 -4.36 -26.80 -24.99
C MET A 12 -4.93 -25.38 -25.07
N MET A 13 -5.90 -25.05 -24.21
CA MET A 13 -6.24 -23.66 -23.95
C MET A 13 -5.13 -23.04 -23.09
N ALA A 14 -4.45 -22.03 -23.63
CA ALA A 14 -3.58 -21.16 -22.85
C ALA A 14 -4.43 -20.43 -21.80
N MET A 15 -4.29 -20.80 -20.53
CA MET A 15 -4.90 -20.05 -19.43
C MET A 15 -4.13 -18.74 -19.26
N THR A 16 -4.66 -17.65 -19.82
CA THR A 16 -4.25 -16.30 -19.45
C THR A 16 -4.74 -16.02 -18.04
N THR A 17 -3.85 -16.07 -17.05
CA THR A 17 -4.14 -15.62 -15.68
C THR A 17 -4.39 -14.12 -15.69
N THR A 18 -5.67 -13.72 -15.67
CA THR A 18 -6.10 -12.34 -15.48
C THR A 18 -6.00 -12.00 -14.00
N TYR A 19 -5.03 -11.17 -13.61
CA TYR A 19 -5.01 -10.57 -12.28
C TYR A 19 -6.21 -9.63 -12.17
N ALA A 20 -7.09 -9.86 -11.20
CA ALA A 20 -8.24 -9.00 -10.95
C ALA A 20 -7.75 -7.61 -10.51
N ARG A 21 -7.91 -6.61 -11.38
CA ARG A 21 -7.59 -5.20 -11.09
C ARG A 21 -8.79 -4.63 -10.34
N THR A 22 -8.57 -4.07 -9.15
CA THR A 22 -9.63 -3.47 -8.33
C THR A 22 -9.30 -2.01 -8.06
N CYS A 23 -10.24 -1.25 -7.55
CA CYS A 23 -9.99 0.15 -7.18
C CYS A 23 -9.49 0.24 -5.74
N GLY A 24 -8.50 1.10 -5.52
CA GLY A 24 -7.96 1.42 -4.21
C GLY A 24 -8.74 2.50 -3.49
N SER A 25 -8.17 2.97 -2.38
CA SER A 25 -8.83 3.97 -1.55
C SER A 25 -8.90 5.34 -2.24
N PRO A 26 -10.03 6.05 -2.15
CA PRO A 26 -10.16 7.41 -2.66
C PRO A 26 -9.27 8.43 -1.91
N GLU A 27 -8.53 9.22 -2.67
CA GLU A 27 -7.83 10.43 -2.24
C GLU A 27 -8.71 11.65 -2.51
N TRP A 28 -9.27 12.20 -1.44
CA TRP A 28 -10.20 13.32 -1.49
C TRP A 28 -9.49 14.65 -1.75
N ASN A 29 -10.20 15.57 -2.42
CA ASN A 29 -9.71 16.90 -2.79
C ASN A 29 -8.34 16.87 -3.48
N THR A 30 -8.11 15.83 -4.27
CA THR A 30 -6.81 15.52 -4.85
C THR A 30 -7.00 15.17 -6.31
N ASP A 31 -6.24 15.84 -7.16
CA ASP A 31 -6.07 15.53 -8.57
C ASP A 31 -4.73 14.82 -8.80
N PHE A 32 -4.76 13.74 -9.56
CA PHE A 32 -3.57 13.07 -10.06
C PHE A 32 -3.15 13.76 -11.35
N ALA A 33 -2.34 14.82 -11.25
CA ALA A 33 -2.07 15.66 -12.41
C ALA A 33 -1.29 14.92 -13.51
N GLY A 34 -1.83 14.96 -14.74
CA GLY A 34 -1.22 14.40 -15.94
C GLY A 34 -1.57 12.93 -16.21
N SER A 35 -0.90 12.35 -17.20
CA SER A 35 -1.06 10.93 -17.61
C SER A 35 -2.48 10.52 -18.01
N ASP A 36 -3.34 11.46 -18.42
CA ASP A 36 -4.69 11.17 -18.90
C ASP A 36 -4.63 10.37 -20.21
N ILE A 37 -5.33 9.24 -20.23
CA ILE A 37 -5.45 8.38 -21.42
C ILE A 37 -6.84 8.49 -22.06
N SER A 38 -7.87 8.78 -21.27
CA SER A 38 -9.22 9.05 -21.76
C SER A 38 -10.05 9.71 -20.66
N ASN A 39 -11.19 10.27 -21.04
CA ASN A 39 -12.17 10.77 -20.09
C ASN A 39 -13.60 10.52 -20.57
N PHE A 40 -14.55 10.49 -19.64
CA PHE A 40 -15.97 10.37 -19.94
C PHE A 40 -16.83 10.99 -18.83
N GLY A 41 -18.03 11.44 -19.18
CA GLY A 41 -19.00 11.94 -18.20
C GLY A 41 -19.60 10.79 -17.38
N THR A 42 -19.79 11.04 -16.08
CA THR A 42 -20.44 10.11 -15.15
C THR A 42 -21.79 10.66 -14.70
N THR A 43 -22.71 9.77 -14.35
CA THR A 43 -24.07 10.15 -13.91
C THR A 43 -24.48 9.45 -12.62
N GLY A 44 -25.47 9.99 -11.91
CA GLY A 44 -25.99 9.41 -10.66
C GLY A 44 -25.41 10.08 -9.42
N ASP A 45 -25.51 9.43 -8.26
CA ASP A 45 -24.84 9.90 -7.05
C ASP A 45 -23.32 9.71 -7.15
N PHE A 46 -22.60 10.37 -6.24
CA PHE A 46 -21.15 10.36 -6.21
C PHE A 46 -20.52 8.94 -6.10
N GLY A 47 -21.16 8.02 -5.38
CA GLY A 47 -20.70 6.64 -5.28
C GLY A 47 -20.84 5.89 -6.61
N ASN A 48 -21.95 6.11 -7.31
CA ASN A 48 -22.19 5.58 -8.65
C ASN A 48 -21.20 6.16 -9.67
N MET A 49 -20.83 7.43 -9.56
CA MET A 49 -19.82 8.06 -10.41
C MET A 49 -18.42 7.44 -10.20
N LEU A 50 -18.02 7.23 -8.94
CA LEU A 50 -16.78 6.50 -8.62
C LEU A 50 -16.78 5.06 -9.14
N LYS A 51 -17.92 4.37 -9.02
CA LYS A 51 -18.05 3.01 -9.55
C LYS A 51 -17.88 2.98 -11.06
N GLN A 52 -18.48 3.92 -11.79
CA GLN A 52 -18.30 4.04 -13.25
C GLN A 52 -16.83 4.26 -13.61
N CYS A 53 -16.14 5.16 -12.92
CA CYS A 53 -14.69 5.35 -13.07
C CYS A 53 -13.90 4.08 -12.83
N CYS A 54 -14.24 3.37 -11.76
CA CYS A 54 -13.59 2.14 -11.35
C CYS A 54 -13.76 1.03 -12.40
N ASP A 55 -14.99 0.81 -12.87
CA ASP A 55 -15.31 -0.21 -13.86
C ASP A 55 -14.57 0.08 -15.18
N ALA A 56 -14.57 1.35 -15.62
CA ALA A 56 -13.88 1.77 -16.83
C ALA A 56 -12.35 1.64 -16.73
N CYS A 57 -11.77 1.99 -15.58
CA CYS A 57 -10.33 1.83 -15.34
C CYS A 57 -9.93 0.35 -15.23
N THR A 58 -10.79 -0.49 -14.63
CA THR A 58 -10.60 -1.94 -14.56
C THR A 58 -10.59 -2.58 -15.94
N ALA A 59 -11.51 -2.17 -16.82
CA ALA A 59 -11.64 -2.65 -18.19
C ALA A 59 -10.47 -2.24 -19.10
N SER A 60 -9.73 -1.17 -18.75
CA SER A 60 -8.60 -0.67 -19.53
C SER A 60 -7.27 -1.15 -18.95
N ASN A 61 -6.58 -2.07 -19.63
CA ASN A 61 -5.28 -2.60 -19.20
C ASN A 61 -4.17 -1.54 -19.05
N THR A 62 -4.33 -0.35 -19.62
CA THR A 62 -3.42 0.79 -19.50
C THR A 62 -3.81 1.79 -18.41
N CYS A 63 -5.01 1.68 -17.82
CA CYS A 63 -5.49 2.62 -16.80
C CYS A 63 -5.06 2.20 -15.39
N VAL A 64 -4.09 2.87 -14.77
CA VAL A 64 -3.60 2.52 -13.41
C VAL A 64 -4.18 3.42 -12.31
N ALA A 65 -4.84 4.51 -12.70
CA ALA A 65 -5.49 5.43 -11.79
C ALA A 65 -6.61 6.19 -12.49
N TYR A 66 -7.49 6.85 -11.73
CA TYR A 66 -8.41 7.83 -12.28
C TYR A 66 -8.60 9.01 -11.32
N THR A 67 -9.08 10.13 -11.86
CA THR A 67 -9.57 11.27 -11.08
C THR A 67 -10.99 11.58 -11.52
N LEU A 68 -11.93 11.64 -10.58
CA LEU A 68 -13.29 12.12 -10.78
C LEU A 68 -13.33 13.59 -10.36
N ALA A 69 -13.67 14.50 -11.27
CA ALA A 69 -13.86 15.91 -10.98
C ALA A 69 -14.95 16.49 -11.88
N ASP A 70 -15.83 17.33 -11.34
CA ASP A 70 -16.91 17.98 -12.09
C ASP A 70 -17.79 16.98 -12.89
N ASN A 71 -18.07 15.83 -12.27
CA ASN A 71 -18.78 14.68 -12.86
C ASN A 71 -18.09 14.05 -14.09
N VAL A 72 -16.84 14.41 -14.37
CA VAL A 72 -16.02 13.81 -15.43
C VAL A 72 -15.00 12.87 -14.82
N CYS A 73 -14.96 11.64 -15.34
CA CYS A 73 -13.96 10.66 -15.00
C CYS A 73 -12.77 10.77 -15.95
N TYR A 74 -11.58 10.99 -15.40
CA TYR A 74 -10.33 11.04 -16.17
C TYR A 74 -9.51 9.79 -15.86
N LEU A 75 -9.48 8.84 -16.79
CA LEU A 75 -8.68 7.62 -16.71
C LEU A 75 -7.23 7.95 -17.01
N LYS A 76 -6.30 7.36 -16.24
CA LYS A 76 -4.89 7.71 -16.28
C LYS A 76 -3.99 6.49 -16.37
N SER A 77 -2.92 6.61 -17.14
CA SER A 77 -1.83 5.63 -17.21
C SER A 77 -0.82 5.74 -16.06
N GLY A 78 -0.98 6.74 -15.18
CA GLY A 78 -0.16 6.95 -13.98
C GLY A 78 -0.89 7.81 -12.95
N ALA A 79 -0.47 7.73 -11.68
CA ALA A 79 -1.01 8.60 -10.61
C ALA A 79 -0.47 10.04 -10.65
N GLY A 80 0.54 10.30 -11.50
CA GLY A 80 1.14 11.62 -11.65
C GLY A 80 1.57 12.27 -10.32
N THR A 81 1.57 13.60 -10.31
CA THR A 81 1.78 14.38 -9.09
C THR A 81 0.44 14.67 -8.42
N ARG A 82 0.35 14.49 -7.10
CA ARG A 82 -0.84 14.87 -6.32
C ARG A 82 -0.94 16.39 -6.24
N LYS A 83 -2.02 16.95 -6.76
CA LYS A 83 -2.34 18.38 -6.68
C LYS A 83 -3.60 18.56 -5.83
N PRO A 84 -3.57 19.42 -4.80
CA PRO A 84 -4.78 19.81 -4.10
C PRO A 84 -5.79 20.41 -5.09
N LYS A 85 -6.98 19.82 -5.19
CA LYS A 85 -8.09 20.31 -6.02
C LYS A 85 -9.41 19.99 -5.33
N THR A 86 -10.04 21.00 -4.77
CA THR A 86 -11.34 20.85 -4.08
C THR A 86 -12.37 20.23 -5.02
N GLY A 87 -13.06 19.19 -4.56
CA GLY A 87 -14.07 18.47 -5.35
C GLY A 87 -13.53 17.41 -6.32
N ALA A 88 -12.21 17.26 -6.45
CA ALA A 88 -11.60 16.14 -7.16
C ALA A 88 -11.38 14.95 -6.22
N THR A 89 -11.69 13.75 -6.70
CA THR A 89 -11.39 12.50 -5.99
C THR A 89 -10.58 11.59 -6.89
N SER A 90 -9.36 11.26 -6.47
CA SER A 90 -8.44 10.41 -7.22
C SER A 90 -8.33 9.02 -6.61
N VAL A 91 -8.21 7.99 -7.43
CA VAL A 91 -8.13 6.59 -6.99
C VAL A 91 -7.06 5.87 -7.79
N LEU A 92 -6.15 5.22 -7.07
CA LEU A 92 -5.19 4.26 -7.62
C LEU A 92 -5.85 2.89 -7.74
N MET A 93 -5.54 2.11 -8.78
CA MET A 93 -6.04 0.73 -8.87
C MET A 93 -5.28 -0.20 -7.90
N SER A 94 -5.98 -0.87 -7.00
CA SER A 94 -5.48 -1.96 -6.15
C SER A 94 -5.29 -3.24 -6.98
N GLY A 95 -4.18 -3.94 -6.79
CA GLY A 95 -3.78 -5.05 -7.68
C GLY A 95 -2.93 -4.61 -8.88
N THR A 96 -2.85 -3.30 -9.15
CA THR A 96 -1.61 -2.68 -9.58
C THR A 96 -0.98 -2.04 -8.35
N SER A 97 -0.26 -2.82 -7.55
CA SER A 97 0.94 -2.23 -6.97
C SER A 97 1.71 -1.73 -8.18
N ALA A 98 1.68 -0.41 -8.43
CA ALA A 98 2.68 0.18 -9.29
C ALA A 98 4.01 -0.36 -8.74
N PRO A 99 4.84 -1.05 -9.55
CA PRO A 99 6.21 -1.22 -9.12
C PRO A 99 6.71 0.21 -8.88
N VAL A 100 6.93 0.56 -7.62
CA VAL A 100 7.84 1.64 -7.32
C VAL A 100 9.21 1.06 -7.68
N SER A 101 9.50 1.03 -8.97
CA SER A 101 10.88 0.85 -9.40
C SER A 101 11.56 2.16 -9.03
N THR A 102 12.40 2.11 -8.00
CA THR A 102 13.40 3.14 -7.86
C THR A 102 14.36 2.94 -9.03
N CYS A 103 14.43 3.89 -9.95
CA CYS A 103 15.57 3.91 -10.85
C CYS A 103 16.79 4.41 -10.09
N SER A 104 17.96 3.87 -10.40
CA SER A 104 19.22 4.35 -9.82
C SER A 104 19.42 5.83 -10.14
N ALA A 105 20.34 6.48 -9.43
CA ALA A 105 20.78 7.82 -9.80
C ALA A 105 21.16 7.85 -11.31
N PRO A 106 20.71 8.88 -12.07
CA PRO A 106 21.02 8.99 -13.49
C PRO A 106 22.52 9.15 -13.73
N GLU A 107 23.01 8.49 -14.77
CA GLU A 107 24.38 8.61 -15.24
C GLU A 107 24.42 9.46 -16.49
N ILE A 108 24.99 10.65 -16.35
CA ILE A 108 25.06 11.65 -17.41
C ILE A 108 26.24 11.35 -18.33
N ASN A 109 26.03 11.50 -19.64
CA ASN A 109 26.99 11.23 -20.70
C ASN A 109 27.43 9.76 -20.78
N VAL A 110 26.55 8.84 -20.41
CA VAL A 110 26.80 7.39 -20.43
C VAL A 110 25.69 6.71 -21.23
N ASP A 111 26.09 5.88 -22.19
CA ASP A 111 25.21 4.98 -22.93
C ASP A 111 25.49 3.53 -22.50
N TYR A 112 24.42 2.78 -22.22
CA TYR A 112 24.49 1.33 -22.00
C TYR A 112 24.41 0.62 -23.35
N TYR A 113 25.44 0.77 -24.18
CA TYR A 113 25.37 0.42 -25.60
C TYR A 113 24.97 -1.03 -25.87
N GLY A 114 23.96 -1.21 -26.73
CA GLY A 114 23.41 -2.52 -27.10
C GLY A 114 22.35 -3.02 -26.11
N ASN A 115 21.99 -4.29 -26.23
CA ASN A 115 20.97 -4.96 -25.40
C ASN A 115 19.58 -4.28 -25.43
N ASP A 116 19.29 -3.51 -26.48
CA ASP A 116 18.00 -2.86 -26.70
C ASP A 116 16.92 -3.92 -26.95
N ILE A 117 15.89 -3.91 -26.12
CA ILE A 117 14.75 -4.81 -26.23
C ILE A 117 13.49 -4.08 -26.69
N SER A 118 13.44 -2.77 -26.52
CA SER A 118 12.36 -1.90 -26.99
C SER A 118 12.80 -0.44 -26.97
N ASN A 119 12.01 0.44 -27.58
CA ASN A 119 12.17 1.88 -27.42
C ASN A 119 10.80 2.55 -27.29
N VAL A 120 10.74 3.66 -26.57
CA VAL A 120 9.55 4.51 -26.42
C VAL A 120 9.92 5.97 -26.60
N ALA A 121 9.06 6.73 -27.29
CA ALA A 121 9.23 8.17 -27.37
C ALA A 121 8.94 8.82 -26.01
N VAL A 122 9.80 9.75 -25.59
CA VAL A 122 9.67 10.50 -24.34
C VAL A 122 9.82 11.99 -24.61
N SER A 123 9.12 12.81 -23.84
CA SER A 123 9.10 14.27 -24.03
C SER A 123 9.07 14.97 -22.67
N GLY A 124 9.17 16.29 -22.66
CA GLY A 124 9.28 17.08 -21.45
C GLY A 124 10.74 17.34 -21.05
N ASN A 125 10.94 17.80 -19.82
CA ASN A 125 12.29 18.05 -19.31
C ASN A 125 13.02 16.71 -19.03
N GLN A 126 14.32 16.77 -18.72
CA GLN A 126 15.13 15.58 -18.50
C GLN A 126 14.58 14.70 -17.35
N ALA A 127 14.06 15.29 -16.28
CA ALA A 127 13.46 14.52 -15.18
C ALA A 127 12.19 13.78 -15.63
N ASP A 128 11.35 14.44 -16.44
CA ASP A 128 10.12 13.83 -16.99
C ASP A 128 10.45 12.66 -17.91
N GLN A 129 11.45 12.82 -18.78
CA GLN A 129 11.91 11.76 -19.69
C GLN A 129 12.47 10.56 -18.92
N LEU A 130 13.29 10.81 -17.88
CA LEU A 130 13.84 9.75 -17.04
C LEU A 130 12.76 9.01 -16.25
N GLN A 131 11.75 9.71 -15.74
CA GLN A 131 10.64 9.08 -15.05
C GLN A 131 9.78 8.25 -16.01
N ALA A 132 9.48 8.76 -17.21
CA ALA A 132 8.74 8.04 -18.23
C ALA A 132 9.47 6.76 -18.65
N CYS A 133 10.80 6.84 -18.82
CA CYS A 133 11.66 5.70 -19.08
C CYS A 133 11.69 4.67 -17.96
N CYS A 134 11.83 5.14 -16.72
CA CYS A 134 11.83 4.29 -15.54
C CYS A 134 10.54 3.48 -15.47
N ASN A 135 9.40 4.13 -15.67
CA ASN A 135 8.09 3.49 -15.71
C ASN A 135 8.00 2.46 -16.85
N ALA A 136 8.35 2.86 -18.08
CA ALA A 136 8.29 1.99 -19.26
C ALA A 136 9.20 0.75 -19.11
N CYS A 137 10.41 0.92 -18.56
CA CYS A 137 11.30 -0.19 -18.27
C CYS A 137 10.72 -1.10 -17.19
N SER A 138 10.18 -0.55 -16.10
CA SER A 138 9.59 -1.33 -15.00
C SER A 138 8.42 -2.24 -15.41
N THR A 139 7.69 -1.85 -16.46
CA THR A 139 6.58 -2.63 -17.02
C THR A 139 6.99 -3.53 -18.18
N THR A 140 8.22 -3.40 -18.69
CA THR A 140 8.72 -4.19 -19.82
C THR A 140 9.48 -5.39 -19.30
N ARG A 141 8.96 -6.59 -19.57
CA ARG A 141 9.60 -7.85 -19.16
C ARG A 141 11.05 -7.87 -19.66
N TRP A 142 11.97 -8.30 -18.79
CA TRP A 142 13.42 -8.35 -19.04
C TRP A 142 14.13 -6.99 -19.12
N CYS A 143 13.45 -5.85 -18.93
CA CYS A 143 14.12 -4.55 -18.89
C CYS A 143 14.80 -4.30 -17.53
N THR A 144 16.12 -4.18 -17.53
CA THR A 144 16.93 -3.94 -16.33
C THR A 144 17.60 -2.57 -16.34
N ALA A 145 17.57 -1.88 -17.48
CA ALA A 145 18.17 -0.56 -17.65
C ALA A 145 17.54 0.19 -18.83
N PHE A 146 17.81 1.49 -18.93
CA PHE A 146 17.46 2.27 -20.12
C PHE A 146 18.49 3.38 -20.38
N SER A 147 18.49 3.88 -21.62
CA SER A 147 19.26 5.05 -22.04
C SER A 147 18.35 6.03 -22.78
N VAL A 148 18.43 7.32 -22.45
CA VAL A 148 17.68 8.39 -23.10
C VAL A 148 18.58 9.17 -24.03
N ALA A 149 18.19 9.27 -25.30
CA ALA A 149 18.88 10.08 -26.30
C ALA A 149 17.86 10.69 -27.27
N ASN A 150 17.97 11.99 -27.54
CA ASN A 150 17.16 12.70 -28.54
C ASN A 150 15.63 12.50 -28.40
N GLY A 151 15.10 12.47 -27.17
CA GLY A 151 13.67 12.25 -26.92
C GLY A 151 13.22 10.80 -27.13
N VAL A 152 14.15 9.87 -27.22
CA VAL A 152 13.87 8.43 -27.31
C VAL A 152 14.46 7.73 -26.10
N CYS A 153 13.63 6.89 -25.49
CA CYS A 153 13.98 6.02 -24.39
C CYS A 153 14.25 4.62 -24.91
N TYR A 154 15.48 4.18 -24.84
CA TYR A 154 15.88 2.84 -25.26
C TYR A 154 15.89 1.91 -24.07
N LEU A 155 14.92 0.99 -24.03
CA LEU A 155 14.73 0.00 -22.98
C LEU A 155 15.69 -1.17 -23.21
N LYS A 156 16.42 -1.57 -22.18
CA LYS A 156 17.54 -2.50 -22.30
C LYS A 156 17.45 -3.65 -21.33
N ALA A 157 17.89 -4.83 -21.78
CA ALA A 157 17.96 -6.02 -20.96
C ALA A 157 19.17 -6.07 -20.01
N SER A 158 20.15 -5.19 -20.20
CA SER A 158 21.37 -5.10 -19.38
C SER A 158 21.98 -3.70 -19.44
N ASP A 159 22.77 -3.32 -18.42
CA ASP A 159 23.68 -2.17 -18.46
C ASP A 159 25.10 -2.55 -18.91
N ALA A 160 25.30 -3.77 -19.41
CA ALA A 160 26.53 -4.17 -20.08
C ALA A 160 26.74 -3.34 -21.35
N GLY A 161 28.00 -3.01 -21.68
CA GLY A 161 28.33 -2.16 -22.84
C GLY A 161 28.43 -0.66 -22.54
N ARG A 162 28.48 -0.27 -21.26
CA ARG A 162 28.74 1.11 -20.82
C ARG A 162 29.87 1.79 -21.61
N LYS A 163 29.56 2.92 -22.23
CA LYS A 163 30.53 3.79 -22.89
C LYS A 163 30.19 5.26 -22.66
N ALA A 164 31.21 6.12 -22.74
CA ALA A 164 31.01 7.55 -22.74
C ALA A 164 30.27 7.99 -24.02
N ALA A 165 29.19 8.74 -23.85
CA ALA A 165 28.35 9.24 -24.94
C ALA A 165 27.74 10.60 -24.53
N PRO A 166 28.34 11.73 -24.94
CA PRO A 166 27.84 13.06 -24.60
C PRO A 166 26.37 13.24 -25.00
N GLY A 167 25.54 13.74 -24.07
CA GLY A 167 24.11 13.98 -24.28
C GLY A 167 23.19 12.76 -24.05
N VAL A 168 23.74 11.59 -23.74
CA VAL A 168 22.95 10.40 -23.35
C VAL A 168 22.87 10.31 -21.83
N VAL A 169 21.71 9.95 -21.31
CA VAL A 169 21.50 9.74 -19.87
C VAL A 169 20.94 8.34 -19.63
N SER A 170 21.62 7.56 -18.79
CA SER A 170 21.22 6.18 -18.52
C SER A 170 20.91 5.95 -17.05
N ALA A 171 20.02 5.01 -16.74
CA ALA A 171 19.76 4.57 -15.38
C ALA A 171 19.36 3.08 -15.37
N LYS A 172 19.60 2.43 -14.23
CA LYS A 172 19.15 1.06 -13.99
C LYS A 172 17.78 1.08 -13.35
N THR A 173 16.93 0.12 -13.70
CA THR A 173 15.80 -0.22 -12.84
C THR A 173 16.37 -1.00 -11.66
N THR A 174 16.35 -0.41 -10.46
CA THR A 174 16.54 -1.24 -9.28
C THR A 174 15.20 -1.93 -9.06
N TYR A 175 15.17 -3.24 -9.26
CA TYR A 175 14.19 -4.04 -8.57
C TYR A 175 14.50 -3.87 -7.08
N VAL A 176 13.91 -2.87 -6.44
CA VAL A 176 13.36 -3.17 -5.12
C VAL A 176 12.32 -4.24 -5.43
N THR A 177 12.71 -5.49 -5.21
CA THR A 177 11.82 -6.36 -4.48
C THR A 177 11.40 -5.54 -3.25
N SER A 178 10.29 -4.81 -3.35
CA SER A 178 9.26 -5.12 -2.39
C SER A 178 9.15 -6.62 -2.53
N THR A 179 9.74 -7.36 -1.60
CA THR A 179 9.29 -8.72 -1.37
C THR A 179 7.77 -8.57 -1.42
N PRO A 180 7.04 -9.15 -2.40
CA PRO A 180 5.62 -9.31 -2.17
C PRO A 180 5.57 -9.89 -0.77
N THR A 181 4.89 -9.24 0.17
CA THR A 181 4.53 -9.93 1.41
C THR A 181 4.09 -11.29 0.93
N PRO A 182 4.78 -12.39 1.30
CA PRO A 182 4.58 -13.69 0.69
C PRO A 182 3.08 -13.87 0.66
N THR A 183 2.51 -14.18 -0.51
CA THR A 183 1.10 -14.61 -0.59
C THR A 183 0.93 -15.53 0.61
N PRO A 184 0.15 -15.13 1.63
CA PRO A 184 0.09 -15.92 2.84
C PRO A 184 -0.47 -17.23 2.35
N THR A 185 0.35 -18.28 2.48
CA THR A 185 -0.14 -19.66 2.45
C THR A 185 -1.43 -19.63 3.26
N PRO A 186 -2.59 -20.05 2.71
CA PRO A 186 -3.86 -19.97 3.40
C PRO A 186 -3.66 -20.45 4.83
N ALA A 187 -3.66 -19.50 5.76
CA ALA A 187 -3.44 -19.76 7.15
C ALA A 187 -4.60 -20.63 7.61
N GLY A 188 -4.31 -21.91 7.85
CA GLY A 188 -5.32 -22.98 7.94
C GLY A 188 -6.50 -22.64 8.83
N ASN A 189 -7.70 -23.02 8.40
CA ASN A 189 -8.98 -23.05 9.14
C ASN A 189 -9.11 -22.09 10.37
N ARG A 190 -8.73 -20.82 10.23
CA ARG A 190 -8.90 -19.81 11.29
C ARG A 190 -10.37 -19.43 11.35
N THR A 191 -10.91 -19.35 12.56
CA THR A 191 -12.28 -18.93 12.79
C THR A 191 -12.31 -17.51 13.35
N CYS A 192 -13.35 -16.77 12.98
CA CYS A 192 -13.64 -15.48 13.58
C CYS A 192 -14.51 -15.69 14.81
N GLY A 193 -14.16 -15.03 15.91
CA GLY A 193 -14.93 -15.08 17.15
C GLY A 193 -16.29 -14.37 17.04
N ALA A 194 -17.01 -14.33 18.15
CA ALA A 194 -18.27 -13.62 18.24
C ALA A 194 -18.08 -12.08 18.12
N PRO A 195 -19.01 -11.35 17.47
CA PRO A 195 -19.04 -9.89 17.48
C PRO A 195 -19.08 -9.31 18.89
N ILE A 196 -18.18 -8.36 19.16
CA ILE A 196 -18.12 -7.54 20.36
C ILE A 196 -18.66 -6.16 19.99
N TRP A 197 -19.89 -5.89 20.40
CA TRP A 197 -20.64 -4.69 20.03
C TRP A 197 -20.13 -3.44 20.77
N ASN A 198 -20.31 -2.28 20.13
CA ASN A 198 -19.95 -0.96 20.63
C ASN A 198 -18.52 -0.87 21.17
N THR A 199 -17.61 -1.58 20.52
CA THR A 199 -16.23 -1.75 20.99
C THR A 199 -15.26 -1.53 19.84
N ASP A 200 -14.28 -0.65 20.07
CA ASP A 200 -13.10 -0.45 19.23
C ASP A 200 -11.85 -0.90 19.98
N TYR A 201 -11.03 -1.77 19.37
CA TYR A 201 -9.69 -2.04 19.87
C TYR A 201 -8.76 -0.94 19.34
N TYR A 202 -8.51 0.07 20.16
CA TYR A 202 -7.87 1.28 19.69
C TYR A 202 -6.39 1.06 19.30
N GLY A 203 -6.03 1.54 18.11
CA GLY A 203 -4.67 1.45 17.56
C GLY A 203 -4.31 0.05 17.07
N ASN A 204 -3.00 -0.21 16.96
CA ASN A 204 -2.44 -1.48 16.47
C ASN A 204 -2.95 -1.89 15.07
N ASP A 205 -3.35 -0.92 14.26
CA ASP A 205 -3.87 -1.14 12.92
C ASP A 205 -2.75 -1.58 11.96
N ILE A 206 -3.01 -2.64 11.21
CA ILE A 206 -2.17 -3.14 10.13
C ILE A 206 -2.57 -2.47 8.82
N SER A 207 -3.87 -2.42 8.58
CA SER A 207 -4.49 -1.95 7.35
C SER A 207 -5.96 -1.70 7.58
N ASN A 208 -6.58 -0.94 6.69
CA ASN A 208 -8.02 -0.78 6.66
C ASN A 208 -8.56 -0.85 5.23
N PHE A 209 -9.84 -1.16 5.09
CA PHE A 209 -10.55 -1.15 3.81
C PHE A 209 -12.06 -0.95 4.03
N VAL A 210 -12.74 -0.41 3.01
CA VAL A 210 -14.20 -0.25 3.03
C VAL A 210 -14.86 -1.62 2.81
N ALA A 211 -15.80 -1.97 3.68
CA ALA A 211 -16.69 -3.11 3.50
C ALA A 211 -18.06 -2.65 2.99
N THR A 212 -18.69 -3.47 2.16
CA THR A 212 -19.96 -3.12 1.50
C THR A 212 -21.04 -4.17 1.72
N GLY A 213 -22.31 -3.79 1.53
CA GLY A 213 -23.46 -4.68 1.70
C GLY A 213 -24.07 -4.57 3.09
N ASP A 214 -24.90 -5.54 3.47
CA ASP A 214 -25.47 -5.58 4.82
C ASP A 214 -24.39 -5.84 5.88
N PHE A 215 -24.76 -5.61 7.14
CA PHE A 215 -23.84 -5.72 8.27
C PHE A 215 -23.18 -7.10 8.42
N GLY A 216 -23.90 -8.19 8.12
CA GLY A 216 -23.35 -9.54 8.16
C GLY A 216 -22.30 -9.76 7.06
N ASN A 217 -22.58 -9.27 5.85
CA ASN A 217 -21.64 -9.28 4.74
C ASN A 217 -20.39 -8.45 5.02
N MET A 218 -20.53 -7.30 5.68
CA MET A 218 -19.38 -6.49 6.10
C MET A 218 -18.51 -7.20 7.13
N LEU A 219 -19.10 -7.82 8.16
CA LEU A 219 -18.35 -8.64 9.12
C LEU A 219 -17.64 -9.81 8.44
N LYS A 220 -18.28 -10.46 7.47
CA LYS A 220 -17.66 -11.53 6.68
C LYS A 220 -16.44 -11.02 5.92
N GLN A 221 -16.53 -9.86 5.29
CA GLN A 221 -15.40 -9.24 4.59
C GLN A 221 -14.24 -8.92 5.54
N CYS A 222 -14.52 -8.29 6.70
CA CYS A 222 -13.48 -8.01 7.70
C CYS A 222 -12.81 -9.30 8.20
N CYS A 223 -13.62 -10.34 8.44
CA CYS A 223 -13.16 -11.67 8.86
C CYS A 223 -12.25 -12.31 7.80
N ASP A 224 -12.68 -12.33 6.53
CA ASP A 224 -11.89 -12.89 5.43
C ASP A 224 -10.58 -12.10 5.24
N GLY A 225 -10.63 -10.77 5.33
CA GLY A 225 -9.45 -9.91 5.30
C GLY A 225 -8.46 -10.19 6.43
N CYS A 226 -8.95 -10.36 7.67
CA CYS A 226 -8.07 -10.66 8.81
C CYS A 226 -7.48 -12.07 8.73
N LYS A 227 -8.26 -13.08 8.31
CA LYS A 227 -7.75 -14.46 8.12
C LYS A 227 -6.62 -14.51 7.09
N ALA A 228 -6.71 -13.68 6.04
CA ALA A 228 -5.69 -13.57 5.01
C ALA A 228 -4.39 -12.94 5.53
N VAL A 229 -4.37 -12.29 6.70
CA VAL A 229 -3.15 -11.70 7.26
C VAL A 229 -2.71 -12.51 8.47
N ALA A 230 -1.57 -13.19 8.36
CA ALA A 230 -1.07 -14.11 9.39
C ALA A 230 -0.89 -13.44 10.77
N THR A 231 -0.53 -12.17 10.77
CA THR A 231 -0.33 -11.33 11.97
C THR A 231 -1.57 -10.56 12.42
N CYS A 232 -2.71 -10.67 11.72
CA CYS A 232 -3.94 -10.01 12.16
C CYS A 232 -4.58 -10.85 13.25
N SER A 233 -4.76 -10.30 14.46
CA SER A 233 -5.39 -11.01 15.57
C SER A 233 -6.83 -10.54 15.84
N ALA A 234 -7.24 -9.43 15.24
CA ALA A 234 -8.55 -8.84 15.45
C ALA A 234 -8.88 -7.84 14.33
N TYR A 235 -10.16 -7.48 14.24
CA TYR A 235 -10.57 -6.33 13.46
C TYR A 235 -11.65 -5.54 14.19
N THR A 236 -11.80 -4.27 13.82
CA THR A 236 -12.95 -3.42 14.20
C THR A 236 -13.63 -2.93 12.93
N LEU A 237 -14.93 -3.15 12.80
CA LEU A 237 -15.78 -2.56 11.77
C LEU A 237 -16.45 -1.31 12.34
N ALA A 238 -16.19 -0.15 11.74
CA ALA A 238 -16.82 1.11 12.12
C ALA A 238 -17.02 1.99 10.88
N ASN A 239 -18.20 2.62 10.74
CA ASN A 239 -18.54 3.47 9.58
C ASN A 239 -18.26 2.79 8.22
N ASN A 240 -18.62 1.50 8.11
CA ASN A 240 -18.38 0.66 6.94
C ASN A 240 -16.88 0.45 6.58
N VAL A 241 -15.96 0.73 7.50
CA VAL A 241 -14.53 0.47 7.33
C VAL A 241 -14.08 -0.63 8.28
N CYS A 242 -13.44 -1.67 7.73
CA CYS A 242 -12.74 -2.70 8.49
C CYS A 242 -11.33 -2.22 8.83
N TYR A 243 -11.00 -2.13 10.11
CA TYR A 243 -9.66 -1.86 10.61
C TYR A 243 -9.06 -3.16 11.11
N LEU A 244 -8.10 -3.74 10.37
CA LEU A 244 -7.41 -4.98 10.73
C LEU A 244 -6.30 -4.67 11.71
N LYS A 245 -6.17 -5.48 12.77
CA LYS A 245 -5.32 -5.16 13.92
C LYS A 245 -4.38 -6.30 14.26
N THR A 246 -3.16 -5.95 14.66
CA THR A 246 -2.16 -6.94 15.08
C THR A 246 -2.51 -7.64 16.38
N VAL A 247 -3.22 -6.94 17.28
CA VAL A 247 -3.62 -7.41 18.60
C VAL A 247 -4.99 -6.86 19.00
N ALA A 248 -5.75 -7.63 19.79
CA ALA A 248 -6.98 -7.19 20.46
C ALA A 248 -6.64 -6.54 21.82
N LEU A 249 -6.18 -5.28 21.82
CA LEU A 249 -5.83 -4.54 23.04
C LEU A 249 -6.47 -3.16 23.08
N SER A 250 -6.46 -2.55 24.27
CA SER A 250 -6.96 -1.20 24.52
C SER A 250 -8.43 -1.02 24.08
N PRO A 251 -9.36 -1.87 24.54
CA PRO A 251 -10.77 -1.74 24.17
C PRO A 251 -11.34 -0.40 24.63
N ARG A 252 -12.08 0.26 23.75
CA ARG A 252 -12.82 1.49 24.02
C ARG A 252 -14.28 1.30 23.65
N THR A 253 -15.17 1.86 24.46
CA THR A 253 -16.60 1.91 24.14
C THR A 253 -16.82 2.96 23.06
N VAL A 254 -17.18 2.52 21.85
CA VAL A 254 -17.46 3.38 20.69
C VAL A 254 -18.78 2.92 20.08
N ASN A 255 -19.81 3.76 20.15
CA ASN A 255 -21.13 3.42 19.62
C ASN A 255 -21.06 3.17 18.10
N GLY A 256 -21.59 2.04 17.65
CA GLY A 256 -21.58 1.64 16.24
C GLY A 256 -20.28 0.98 15.75
N ALA A 257 -19.26 0.84 16.60
CA ALA A 257 -18.08 0.02 16.30
C ALA A 257 -18.33 -1.43 16.73
N THR A 258 -17.95 -2.39 15.89
CA THR A 258 -18.03 -3.82 16.22
C THR A 258 -16.67 -4.48 16.02
N SER A 259 -16.13 -5.04 17.09
CA SER A 259 -14.83 -5.72 17.07
C SER A 259 -14.98 -7.24 17.07
N VAL A 260 -14.05 -7.94 16.44
CA VAL A 260 -14.00 -9.41 16.45
C VAL A 260 -12.56 -9.86 16.60
N ILE A 261 -12.34 -10.84 17.47
CA ILE A 261 -11.05 -11.48 17.67
C ILE A 261 -10.90 -12.61 16.64
N VAL A 262 -9.75 -12.68 15.99
CA VAL A 262 -9.38 -13.71 15.02
C VAL A 262 -8.01 -14.23 15.41
N PRO A 263 -7.87 -15.37 16.12
CA PRO A 263 -6.58 -15.84 16.63
C PRO A 263 -5.50 -15.85 15.54
N PRO A 264 -4.29 -15.31 15.78
CA PRO A 264 -3.23 -15.25 14.79
C PRO A 264 -2.70 -16.65 14.48
N VAL A 265 -1.85 -16.76 13.45
CA VAL A 265 -1.25 -18.04 13.09
C VAL A 265 -0.18 -18.42 14.12
N PRO A 266 -0.20 -19.63 14.69
CA PRO A 266 0.87 -20.11 15.55
C PRO A 266 2.24 -20.04 14.86
N GLY A 267 3.26 -19.64 15.60
CA GLY A 267 4.61 -19.35 15.13
C GLY A 267 4.81 -17.94 14.57
N THR A 268 3.80 -17.07 14.58
CA THR A 268 3.96 -15.69 14.09
C THR A 268 4.37 -14.72 15.20
N SER A 269 5.42 -13.94 14.95
CA SER A 269 5.84 -12.86 15.83
C SER A 269 5.15 -11.55 15.46
N VAL A 270 4.60 -10.87 16.46
CA VAL A 270 3.81 -9.65 16.32
C VAL A 270 4.35 -8.57 17.26
N ARG A 271 4.62 -7.39 16.71
CA ARG A 271 4.91 -6.17 17.46
C ARG A 271 3.61 -5.41 17.71
N TYR A 272 3.40 -4.97 18.94
CA TYR A 272 2.23 -4.18 19.31
C TYR A 272 2.57 -3.15 20.36
N CYS A 273 1.71 -2.15 20.53
CA CYS A 273 1.83 -1.15 21.56
C CYS A 273 0.93 -1.51 22.74
N SER A 274 1.50 -1.53 23.94
CA SER A 274 0.75 -1.76 25.18
C SER A 274 -0.23 -0.60 25.45
N ASN A 275 -1.12 -0.80 26.43
CA ASN A 275 -2.01 0.27 26.86
C ASN A 275 -1.18 1.50 27.30
N PRO A 276 -1.48 2.70 26.79
CA PRO A 276 -0.75 3.91 27.16
C PRO A 276 -0.91 4.25 28.64
N GLU A 277 0.21 4.53 29.30
CA GLU A 277 0.29 5.00 30.67
C GLU A 277 0.33 6.53 30.69
N VAL A 278 -0.73 7.14 31.20
CA VAL A 278 -0.85 8.61 31.28
C VAL A 278 -0.15 9.13 32.54
N ASN A 279 0.51 10.28 32.40
CA ASN A 279 1.33 10.95 33.42
C ASN A 279 2.61 10.19 33.82
N TYR A 280 3.14 9.38 32.90
CA TYR A 280 4.36 8.63 33.11
C TYR A 280 5.36 8.84 31.98
N ASP A 281 6.63 8.89 32.35
CA ASP A 281 7.79 8.89 31.46
C ASP A 281 8.61 7.62 31.67
N TYR A 282 9.21 7.16 30.58
CA TYR A 282 10.16 6.07 30.54
C TYR A 282 11.54 6.70 30.36
N TYR A 283 12.23 6.93 31.47
CA TYR A 283 13.43 7.75 31.49
C TYR A 283 14.60 7.09 30.75
N GLY A 284 15.28 7.89 29.92
CA GLY A 284 16.45 7.51 29.14
C GLY A 284 16.15 6.66 27.90
N ASN A 285 17.22 6.04 27.36
CA ASN A 285 17.19 5.12 26.21
C ASN A 285 16.62 5.70 24.91
N ASP A 286 16.61 7.02 24.76
CA ASP A 286 16.14 7.68 23.54
C ASP A 286 17.02 7.34 22.34
N ILE A 287 16.40 6.90 21.26
CA ILE A 287 17.08 6.55 20.00
C ILE A 287 16.65 7.42 18.83
N ALA A 288 15.47 8.03 18.92
CA ALA A 288 14.97 8.99 17.94
C ALA A 288 13.84 9.80 18.58
N ASN A 289 13.51 10.94 17.99
CA ASN A 289 12.30 11.67 18.32
C ASN A 289 11.73 12.34 17.07
N PHE A 290 10.44 12.65 17.10
CA PHE A 290 9.78 13.40 16.04
C PHE A 290 8.54 14.12 16.58
N LYS A 291 8.14 15.19 15.90
CA LYS A 291 6.91 15.93 16.23
C LYS A 291 5.68 15.18 15.73
N ALA A 292 4.79 14.83 16.65
CA ALA A 292 3.48 14.29 16.34
C ALA A 292 2.45 15.43 16.18
N THR A 293 1.41 15.17 15.40
CA THR A 293 0.38 16.18 15.07
C THR A 293 -1.03 15.59 15.15
N GLY A 294 -2.03 16.44 15.33
CA GLY A 294 -3.44 16.04 15.49
C GLY A 294 -3.88 16.02 16.95
N ASP A 295 -4.99 15.33 17.25
CA ASP A 295 -5.42 15.11 18.63
C ASP A 295 -4.53 14.09 19.35
N VAL A 296 -4.64 14.01 20.67
CA VAL A 296 -3.75 13.18 21.50
C VAL A 296 -3.78 11.71 21.09
N ASN A 297 -4.92 11.17 20.66
CA ASN A 297 -5.03 9.78 20.26
C ASN A 297 -4.30 9.57 18.92
N THR A 298 -4.51 10.46 17.95
CA THR A 298 -3.77 10.46 16.69
C THR A 298 -2.25 10.50 16.91
N MET A 299 -1.77 11.32 17.86
CA MET A 299 -0.36 11.36 18.22
C MET A 299 0.16 10.04 18.83
N ILE A 300 -0.60 9.42 19.74
CA ILE A 300 -0.27 8.09 20.30
C ILE A 300 -0.15 7.06 19.19
N GLY A 301 -1.08 7.05 18.24
CA GLY A 301 -1.05 6.20 17.05
C GLY A 301 0.23 6.41 16.23
N GLN A 302 0.59 7.66 15.96
CA GLN A 302 1.83 8.00 15.24
C GLN A 302 3.09 7.49 15.97
N CYS A 303 3.19 7.69 17.29
CA CYS A 303 4.31 7.17 18.08
C CYS A 303 4.38 5.64 17.99
N CYS A 304 3.24 4.97 18.16
CA CYS A 304 3.12 3.53 18.11
C CYS A 304 3.57 2.96 16.76
N GLU A 305 3.02 3.45 15.65
CA GLU A 305 3.35 2.95 14.32
C GLU A 305 4.82 3.17 13.96
N THR A 306 5.37 4.33 14.34
CA THR A 306 6.78 4.63 14.09
C THR A 306 7.70 3.72 14.91
N CYS A 307 7.36 3.46 16.18
CA CYS A 307 8.12 2.55 17.03
C CYS A 307 8.04 1.10 16.54
N LYS A 308 6.86 0.61 16.10
CA LYS A 308 6.72 -0.74 15.54
C LYS A 308 7.58 -0.95 14.29
N LYS A 309 7.74 0.08 13.45
CA LYS A 309 8.58 0.04 12.23
C LYS A 309 10.08 0.05 12.53
N ASN A 310 10.49 0.64 13.64
CA ASN A 310 11.88 0.66 14.06
C ASN A 310 12.19 -0.57 14.93
N SER A 311 12.88 -1.57 14.39
CA SER A 311 13.20 -2.81 15.12
C SER A 311 13.96 -2.59 16.43
N GLN A 312 14.70 -1.48 16.56
CA GLN A 312 15.43 -1.09 17.77
C GLN A 312 14.55 -0.37 18.81
N CYS A 313 13.33 0.03 18.45
CA CYS A 313 12.40 0.71 19.36
C CYS A 313 11.54 -0.30 20.14
N ASN A 314 11.62 -0.25 21.47
CA ASN A 314 10.87 -1.12 22.39
C ASN A 314 9.93 -0.34 23.30
N ALA A 315 9.93 0.99 23.25
CA ALA A 315 8.95 1.84 23.91
C ALA A 315 8.90 3.24 23.29
N TYR A 316 7.86 4.00 23.58
CA TYR A 316 7.80 5.43 23.26
C TYR A 316 7.22 6.23 24.42
N VAL A 317 7.51 7.54 24.43
CA VAL A 317 6.87 8.54 25.28
C VAL A 317 6.41 9.70 24.42
N LEU A 318 5.13 10.04 24.48
CA LEU A 318 4.58 11.26 23.92
C LEU A 318 4.55 12.33 25.01
N PHE A 319 5.23 13.45 24.77
CA PHE A 319 5.21 14.59 25.68
C PHE A 319 5.28 15.89 24.89
N ASP A 320 4.36 16.82 25.17
CA ASP A 320 4.29 18.14 24.52
C ASP A 320 4.29 18.06 22.97
N GLY A 321 3.53 17.11 22.42
CA GLY A 321 3.44 16.89 20.97
C GLY A 321 4.68 16.26 20.33
N VAL A 322 5.66 15.80 21.10
CA VAL A 322 6.85 15.11 20.61
C VAL A 322 6.82 13.64 21.03
N CYS A 323 6.98 12.74 20.06
CA CYS A 323 7.18 11.30 20.30
C CYS A 323 8.68 11.04 20.47
N TYR A 324 9.07 10.56 21.65
CA TYR A 324 10.40 10.07 21.95
C TYR A 324 10.42 8.54 21.83
N LEU A 325 11.15 8.01 20.86
CA LEU A 325 11.31 6.58 20.62
C LEU A 325 12.48 6.05 21.45
N LYS A 326 12.28 4.91 22.10
CA LYS A 326 13.21 4.37 23.09
C LYS A 326 13.62 2.95 22.78
N SER A 327 14.90 2.63 22.98
CA SER A 327 15.40 1.26 22.80
C SER A 327 15.03 0.30 23.92
N ALA A 328 14.53 0.81 25.04
CA ALA A 328 14.00 0.04 26.16
C ALA A 328 12.97 0.87 26.92
N THR A 329 12.10 0.21 27.70
CA THR A 329 11.16 0.87 28.63
C THR A 329 11.88 1.73 29.68
N GLY A 330 13.15 1.44 29.99
CA GLY A 330 13.92 2.20 30.97
C GLY A 330 13.28 2.22 32.37
N VAL A 331 13.51 3.31 33.12
CA VAL A 331 12.93 3.51 34.45
C VAL A 331 11.64 4.30 34.33
N ARG A 332 10.54 3.71 34.81
CA ARG A 332 9.25 4.38 34.90
C ARG A 332 9.28 5.48 35.96
N SER A 333 8.92 6.71 35.57
CA SER A 333 8.92 7.89 36.45
C SER A 333 7.66 8.72 36.24
N SER A 334 7.13 9.34 37.30
CA SER A 334 5.95 10.20 37.21
C SER A 334 6.29 11.50 36.49
N LYS A 335 5.52 11.84 35.45
CA LYS A 335 5.67 13.09 34.68
C LYS A 335 4.32 13.51 34.12
N VAL A 336 3.71 14.52 34.72
CA VAL A 336 2.38 15.02 34.33
C VAL A 336 2.40 15.44 32.85
N GLY A 337 1.40 14.98 32.09
CA GLY A 337 1.27 15.25 30.65
C GLY A 337 2.06 14.33 29.72
N ALA A 338 2.92 13.45 30.25
CA ALA A 338 3.60 12.43 29.45
C ALA A 338 2.71 11.19 29.28
N ILE A 339 2.77 10.56 28.11
CA ILE A 339 2.06 9.31 27.81
C ILE A 339 3.09 8.28 27.32
N ALA A 340 3.33 7.25 28.12
CA ALA A 340 4.33 6.21 27.83
C ALA A 340 3.66 4.89 27.42
N ALA A 341 4.29 4.14 26.51
CA ALA A 341 3.87 2.77 26.22
C ALA A 341 5.04 1.91 25.76
N SER A 342 5.05 0.65 26.19
CA SER A 342 5.98 -0.36 25.71
C SER A 342 5.53 -0.89 24.35
N VAL A 343 6.49 -1.34 23.54
CA VAL A 343 6.27 -1.93 22.22
C VAL A 343 6.91 -3.33 22.15
N PRO A 344 6.37 -4.31 22.91
CA PRO A 344 6.91 -5.65 22.94
C PRO A 344 6.69 -6.42 21.64
N THR A 345 7.41 -7.53 21.53
CA THR A 345 7.18 -8.57 20.51
C THR A 345 6.62 -9.79 21.20
N VAL A 346 5.51 -10.33 20.73
CA VAL A 346 4.95 -11.61 21.18
C VAL A 346 4.95 -12.58 20.02
N THR A 347 5.32 -13.83 20.29
CA THR A 347 5.17 -14.95 19.36
C THR A 347 3.99 -15.77 19.82
N TRP A 348 3.03 -15.97 18.92
CA TRP A 348 1.84 -16.80 19.14
C TRP A 348 2.08 -18.24 18.74
#